data_AF-A0A415RLS2-F1
#
_entry.id   AF-A0A415RLS2-F1
#
_cell.length_a   1.000
_cell.length_b   1.000
_cell.length_c   1.000
_cell.angle_alpha   90.00
_cell.angle_beta   90.00
_cell.angle_gamma   90.00
#
_symmetry.space_group_name_H-M   'P 1'
#
loop_
_entity.id
_entity.type
_entity.pdbx_description
1 polymer ?
#
loop_
_entity_poly.entity_id
_entity_poly.type
_entity_poly.pdbx_seq_one_letter_code
_entity_poly.pdbx_strand_id
1 'polypeptide(L)'
;SAFRPSDDACRFNYLIPANMFASVILEYIKEFAREIYHDDVLYEKARQLKWDIDYGIQCYGIYLHPQFGKMYAYETDGFGNYCLMDDANVPSLLSMPYLGYCTKDDVLYQHTRSFILSHHNPYFYQGTCASGIGSPHTPENYIWHIALSMQGLTGSKEEAKEMIDLILKTNNNEGLCHEGFNKDQPSEYTRPWFAWANSLFAELVYQTYFVK
;
A
#
# COMPACT_ATOMS: atom_id res chain seq x y z
N SER A 1 -4.31 12.32 9.00
CA SER A 1 -4.68 12.72 7.64
C SER A 1 -6.17 13.03 7.58
N ALA A 2 -6.59 14.01 6.78
CA ALA A 2 -8.01 14.23 6.50
C ALA A 2 -8.52 13.31 5.37
N PHE A 3 -7.66 13.02 4.39
CA PHE A 3 -7.95 12.19 3.23
C PHE A 3 -6.91 11.07 3.08
N ARG A 4 -7.30 9.99 2.43
CA ARG A 4 -6.45 8.89 1.99
C ARG A 4 -5.69 9.29 0.71
N PRO A 5 -4.71 8.50 0.27
CA PRO A 5 -4.05 8.70 -1.03
C PRO A 5 -4.98 8.43 -2.23
N SER A 6 -6.19 7.90 -1.98
CA SER A 6 -7.28 7.80 -2.95
C SER A 6 -8.10 9.10 -3.09
N ASP A 7 -7.75 10.15 -2.34
CA ASP A 7 -8.52 11.39 -2.18
C ASP A 7 -9.87 11.22 -1.45
N ASP A 8 -10.19 10.03 -0.94
CA ASP A 8 -11.37 9.80 -0.10
C ASP A 8 -11.11 10.20 1.36
N ALA A 9 -12.15 10.65 2.06
CA ALA A 9 -12.03 11.02 3.48
C ALA A 9 -11.63 9.83 4.35
N CYS A 10 -10.73 10.06 5.31
CA CYS A 10 -10.38 9.06 6.31
C CYS A 10 -11.61 8.78 7.21
N ARG A 11 -11.85 7.50 7.56
CA ARG A 11 -12.87 7.16 8.58
C ARG A 11 -12.37 7.53 9.96
N PHE A 12 -11.09 7.26 10.22
CA PHE A 12 -10.38 7.75 11.40
C PHE A 12 -9.06 8.42 11.00
N ASN A 13 -8.72 9.53 11.66
CA ASN A 13 -7.70 10.45 11.17
C ASN A 13 -6.25 9.97 11.36
N TYR A 14 -5.99 8.91 12.12
CA TYR A 14 -4.68 8.26 12.12
C TYR A 14 -4.64 7.16 11.06
N LEU A 15 -4.44 7.58 9.82
CA LEU A 15 -4.15 6.70 8.68
C LEU A 15 -2.76 6.09 8.84
N ILE A 16 -2.72 4.80 9.16
CA ILE A 16 -1.50 4.09 9.54
C ILE A 16 -0.46 4.06 8.42
N PRO A 17 -0.75 3.63 7.18
CA PRO A 17 0.27 3.58 6.13
C PRO A 17 0.84 4.97 5.78
N ALA A 18 0.06 6.05 5.91
CA ALA A 18 0.57 7.41 5.73
C ALA A 18 1.50 7.85 6.87
N ASN A 19 1.21 7.48 8.12
CA ASN A 19 2.11 7.73 9.25
C ASN A 19 3.41 6.92 9.13
N MET A 20 3.32 5.66 8.66
CA MET A 20 4.49 4.84 8.33
C MET A 20 5.37 5.53 7.29
N PHE A 21 4.76 6.06 6.22
CA PHE A 21 5.53 6.76 5.19
C PHE A 21 6.14 8.06 5.72
N ALA A 22 5.42 8.84 6.54
CA ALA A 22 5.97 10.02 7.19
C ALA A 22 7.18 9.68 8.07
N SER A 23 7.13 8.56 8.80
CA SER A 23 8.25 8.06 9.60
C SER A 23 9.49 7.73 8.75
N VAL A 24 9.32 7.15 7.56
CA VAL A 24 10.42 6.92 6.61
C VAL A 24 10.99 8.25 6.11
N ILE A 25 10.14 9.19 5.68
CA ILE A 25 10.60 10.49 5.18
C ILE A 25 11.34 11.29 6.25
N LEU A 26 10.91 11.21 7.52
CA LEU A 26 11.62 11.85 8.63
C LEU A 26 13.01 11.26 8.85
N GLU A 27 13.24 9.99 8.53
CA GLU A 27 14.59 9.39 8.54
C GLU A 27 15.49 10.04 7.48
N TYR A 28 14.97 10.26 6.26
CA TYR A 28 15.71 10.96 5.20
C TYR A 28 16.00 12.43 5.56
N ILE A 29 15.01 13.13 6.13
CA ILE A 29 15.22 14.51 6.60
C ILE A 29 16.31 14.55 7.67
N LYS A 30 16.30 13.59 8.61
CA LYS A 30 17.32 13.46 9.64
C LYS A 30 18.72 13.26 9.03
N GLU A 31 18.85 12.39 8.02
CA GLU A 31 20.11 12.17 7.30
C GLU A 31 20.60 13.46 6.61
N PHE A 32 19.75 14.12 5.82
CA PHE A 32 20.13 15.35 5.12
C PHE A 32 20.47 16.49 6.09
N ALA A 33 19.70 16.64 7.17
CA ALA A 33 19.95 17.66 8.18
C ALA A 33 21.36 17.51 8.79
N ARG A 34 21.79 16.27 9.06
CA ARG A 34 23.11 16.00 9.66
C ARG A 34 24.25 16.08 8.64
N GLU A 35 24.10 15.40 7.51
CA GLU A 35 25.21 15.13 6.59
C GLU A 35 25.41 16.23 5.54
N ILE A 36 24.35 16.95 5.16
CA ILE A 36 24.40 17.97 4.11
C ILE A 36 24.31 19.37 4.68
N TYR A 37 23.30 19.61 5.54
CA TYR A 37 23.01 20.95 6.05
C TYR A 37 23.73 21.28 7.35
N HIS A 38 24.20 20.26 8.08
CA HIS A 38 24.77 20.38 9.43
C HIS A 38 23.87 21.20 10.37
N ASP A 39 22.54 20.97 10.28
CA ASP A 39 21.51 21.62 11.08
C ASP A 39 21.05 20.67 12.21
N ASP A 40 21.69 20.80 13.36
CA ASP A 40 21.38 19.99 14.55
C ASP A 40 19.95 20.22 15.07
N VAL A 41 19.39 21.41 14.86
CA VAL A 41 18.02 21.73 15.31
C VAL A 41 17.00 20.99 14.47
N LEU A 42 17.18 20.98 13.15
CA LEU A 42 16.33 20.22 12.24
C LEU A 42 16.48 18.71 12.48
N TYR A 43 17.71 18.23 12.67
CA TYR A 43 18.00 16.84 12.99
C TYR A 43 17.21 16.37 14.22
N GLU A 44 17.31 17.09 15.34
CA GLU A 44 16.65 16.70 16.58
C GLU A 44 15.12 16.76 16.47
N LYS A 45 14.57 17.75 15.75
CA LYS A 45 13.13 17.83 15.49
C LYS A 45 12.63 16.63 14.66
N ALA A 46 13.34 16.28 13.60
CA ALA A 46 12.98 15.14 12.75
C ALA A 46 13.09 13.82 13.51
N ARG A 47 14.18 13.64 14.28
CA ARG A 47 14.40 12.47 15.14
C ARG A 47 13.28 12.30 16.17
N GLN A 48 12.90 13.36 16.87
CA GLN A 48 11.86 13.29 17.89
C GLN A 48 10.49 12.99 17.28
N LEU A 49 10.09 13.70 16.22
CA LEU A 49 8.80 13.47 15.59
C LEU A 49 8.69 12.07 14.99
N LYS A 50 9.78 11.55 14.41
CA LYS A 50 9.84 10.15 13.94
C LYS A 50 9.58 9.18 15.08
N TRP A 51 10.27 9.36 16.21
CA TRP A 51 10.10 8.52 17.39
C TRP A 51 8.67 8.56 17.92
N ASP A 52 8.06 9.75 18.02
CA ASP A 52 6.67 9.92 18.48
C ASP A 52 5.68 9.19 17.55
N ILE A 53 5.86 9.29 16.23
CA ILE A 53 5.03 8.61 15.23
C ILE A 53 5.21 7.09 15.31
N ASP A 54 6.45 6.61 15.33
CA ASP A 54 6.74 5.17 15.40
C ASP A 54 6.17 4.57 16.69
N TYR A 55 6.36 5.24 17.82
CA TYR A 55 5.77 4.83 19.10
C TYR A 55 4.23 4.84 19.03
N GLY A 56 3.63 5.86 18.43
CA GLY A 56 2.19 5.93 18.20
C GLY A 56 1.67 4.77 17.36
N ILE A 57 2.36 4.38 16.29
CA ILE A 57 2.01 3.23 15.46
C ILE A 57 2.09 1.93 16.28
N GLN A 58 3.13 1.75 17.10
CA GLN A 58 3.26 0.56 17.94
C GLN A 58 2.15 0.45 19.01
N CYS A 59 1.74 1.58 19.59
CA CYS A 59 0.71 1.60 20.62
C CYS A 59 -0.72 1.50 20.06
N TYR A 60 -0.99 2.13 18.92
CA TYR A 60 -2.36 2.33 18.42
C TYR A 60 -2.60 1.75 17.03
N GLY A 61 -1.56 1.49 16.25
CA GLY A 61 -1.68 0.99 14.87
C GLY A 61 -1.80 -0.53 14.75
N ILE A 62 -1.56 -1.28 15.83
CA ILE A 62 -1.60 -2.75 15.82
C ILE A 62 -2.91 -3.26 16.44
N TYR A 63 -3.58 -4.17 15.72
CA TYR A 63 -4.79 -4.84 16.15
C TYR A 63 -4.54 -6.35 16.29
N LEU A 64 -5.07 -6.98 17.35
CA LEU A 64 -5.02 -8.43 17.54
C LEU A 64 -6.25 -9.08 16.89
N HIS A 65 -6.10 -9.50 15.63
CA HIS A 65 -7.17 -10.19 14.91
C HIS A 65 -7.34 -11.63 15.38
N PRO A 66 -8.57 -12.13 15.58
CA PRO A 66 -8.81 -13.49 16.09
C PRO A 66 -8.25 -14.60 15.17
N GLN A 67 -8.14 -14.34 13.87
CA GLN A 67 -7.66 -15.32 12.88
C GLN A 67 -6.22 -15.07 12.38
N PHE A 68 -5.81 -13.81 12.24
CA PHE A 68 -4.51 -13.45 11.63
C PHE A 68 -3.46 -13.06 12.69
N GLY A 69 -3.83 -13.01 13.97
CA GLY A 69 -2.93 -12.55 15.03
C GLY A 69 -2.72 -11.04 14.99
N LYS A 70 -1.55 -10.60 15.47
CA LYS A 70 -1.20 -9.17 15.47
C LYS A 70 -0.93 -8.71 14.04
N MET A 71 -1.63 -7.66 13.62
CA MET A 71 -1.52 -7.05 12.30
C MET A 71 -1.76 -5.54 12.39
N TYR A 72 -1.40 -4.79 11.34
CA TYR A 72 -1.68 -3.36 11.29
C TYR A 72 -3.14 -3.10 10.90
N ALA A 73 -3.75 -2.11 11.55
CA ALA A 73 -5.01 -1.53 11.09
C ALA A 73 -4.73 -0.50 9.98
N TYR A 74 -5.74 -0.20 9.16
CA TYR A 74 -5.62 0.84 8.13
C TYR A 74 -5.75 2.23 8.74
N GLU A 75 -6.76 2.42 9.59
CA GLU A 75 -7.02 3.68 10.29
C GLU A 75 -7.41 3.41 11.75
N THR A 76 -7.05 4.34 12.65
CA THR A 76 -7.53 4.37 14.03
C THR A 76 -7.75 5.81 14.50
N ASP A 77 -8.46 5.99 15.61
CA ASP A 77 -8.68 7.28 16.27
C ASP A 77 -7.92 7.44 17.59
N GLY A 78 -7.20 6.41 18.05
CA GLY A 78 -6.51 6.41 19.34
C GLY A 78 -7.43 6.17 20.56
N PHE A 79 -8.74 6.04 20.36
CA PHE A 79 -9.74 5.71 21.39
C PHE A 79 -10.14 4.22 21.39
N GLY A 80 -9.46 3.41 20.60
CA GLY A 80 -9.71 1.97 20.48
C GLY A 80 -10.62 1.58 19.32
N ASN A 81 -10.96 2.51 18.41
CA ASN A 81 -11.65 2.19 17.18
C ASN A 81 -10.67 1.89 16.05
N TYR A 82 -11.02 0.92 15.20
CA TYR A 82 -10.17 0.45 14.11
C TYR A 82 -10.95 0.30 12.81
N CYS A 83 -10.34 0.75 11.70
CA CYS A 83 -10.76 0.39 10.36
C CYS A 83 -9.79 -0.69 9.84
N LEU A 84 -10.31 -1.91 9.66
CA LEU A 84 -9.54 -3.06 9.18
C LEU A 84 -9.86 -3.27 7.70
N MET A 85 -8.96 -2.79 6.83
CA MET A 85 -9.05 -2.87 5.38
C MET A 85 -7.65 -2.65 4.78
N ASP A 86 -7.55 -2.64 3.46
CA ASP A 86 -6.52 -1.87 2.76
C ASP A 86 -7.14 -1.24 1.52
N ASP A 87 -6.47 -0.22 1.00
CA ASP A 87 -6.85 0.50 -0.22
C ASP A 87 -5.76 0.34 -1.28
N ALA A 88 -6.14 0.37 -2.56
CA ALA A 88 -5.20 0.22 -3.65
C ALA A 88 -4.15 1.33 -3.76
N ASN A 89 -4.48 2.57 -3.35
CA ASN A 89 -3.57 3.71 -3.49
C ASN A 89 -2.40 3.65 -2.49
N VAL A 90 -1.20 4.04 -2.96
CA VAL A 90 0.03 4.10 -2.14
C VAL A 90 0.16 5.49 -1.50
N PRO A 91 0.49 5.61 -0.20
CA PRO A 91 0.82 4.56 0.76
C PRO A 91 -0.38 3.71 1.24
N SER A 92 -0.27 2.39 1.03
CA SER A 92 -1.16 1.34 1.52
C SER A 92 -0.44 0.41 2.50
N LEU A 93 -1.16 -0.44 3.23
CA LEU A 93 -0.54 -1.47 4.09
C LEU A 93 0.26 -2.47 3.25
N LEU A 94 -0.24 -2.82 2.06
CA LEU A 94 0.49 -3.65 1.10
C LEU A 94 1.85 -3.05 0.72
N SER A 95 1.94 -1.73 0.61
CA SER A 95 3.14 -1.02 0.16
C SER A 95 4.23 -0.81 1.21
N MET A 96 4.04 -1.25 2.46
CA MET A 96 4.98 -0.97 3.55
C MET A 96 6.43 -1.36 3.23
N PRO A 97 6.74 -2.54 2.64
CA PRO A 97 8.11 -2.87 2.28
C PRO A 97 8.65 -2.05 1.12
N TYR A 98 7.80 -1.71 0.15
CA TYR A 98 8.18 -0.86 -0.99
C TYR A 98 8.59 0.53 -0.53
N LEU A 99 7.87 1.09 0.45
CA LEU A 99 8.17 2.39 1.04
C LEU A 99 9.36 2.35 2.01
N GLY A 100 9.90 1.17 2.32
CA GLY A 100 11.02 1.02 3.25
C GLY A 100 10.66 1.11 4.73
N TYR A 101 9.37 0.96 5.09
CA TYR A 101 8.96 0.98 6.51
C TYR A 101 9.33 -0.32 7.25
N CYS A 102 9.22 -1.46 6.57
CA CYS A 102 9.59 -2.77 7.10
C CYS A 102 10.22 -3.63 6.00
N THR A 103 10.71 -4.81 6.36
CA THR A 103 11.12 -5.81 5.36
C THR A 103 9.92 -6.62 4.88
N LYS A 104 10.07 -7.30 3.74
CA LYS A 104 9.05 -8.24 3.24
C LYS A 104 8.83 -9.39 4.22
N ASP A 105 9.84 -9.78 5.00
CA ASP A 105 9.77 -10.91 5.93
C ASP A 105 9.28 -10.51 7.35
N ASP A 106 8.95 -9.23 7.57
CA ASP A 106 8.42 -8.79 8.86
C ASP A 106 7.12 -9.54 9.20
N VAL A 107 7.05 -10.10 10.41
CA VAL A 107 5.95 -10.97 10.83
C VAL A 107 4.62 -10.21 10.90
N LEU A 108 4.63 -8.96 11.39
CA LEU A 108 3.40 -8.15 11.43
C LEU A 108 2.94 -7.80 10.03
N TYR A 109 3.87 -7.46 9.13
CA TYR A 109 3.57 -7.24 7.72
C TYR A 109 3.00 -8.51 7.07
N GLN A 110 3.56 -9.69 7.31
CA GLN A 110 3.06 -10.94 6.72
C GLN A 110 1.65 -11.31 7.22
N HIS A 111 1.37 -11.11 8.52
CA HIS A 111 0.00 -11.24 9.03
C HIS A 111 -0.96 -10.23 8.38
N THR A 112 -0.52 -8.98 8.25
CA THR A 112 -1.29 -7.91 7.61
C THR A 112 -1.55 -8.22 6.14
N ARG A 113 -0.52 -8.62 5.39
CA ARG A 113 -0.59 -9.05 3.99
C ARG A 113 -1.60 -10.18 3.79
N SER A 114 -1.57 -11.17 4.68
CA SER A 114 -2.51 -12.30 4.66
C SER A 114 -3.96 -11.85 4.86
N PHE A 115 -4.19 -10.87 5.74
CA PHE A 115 -5.51 -10.29 5.96
C PHE A 115 -5.98 -9.46 4.76
N ILE A 116 -5.15 -8.55 4.25
CA ILE A 116 -5.53 -7.58 3.22
C ILE A 116 -5.74 -8.22 1.83
N LEU A 117 -5.08 -9.35 1.56
CA LEU A 117 -5.24 -10.18 0.36
C LEU A 117 -6.23 -11.33 0.56
N SER A 118 -7.27 -11.11 1.39
CA SER A 118 -8.32 -12.08 1.65
C SER A 118 -9.70 -11.40 1.71
N HIS A 119 -10.77 -12.19 1.71
CA HIS A 119 -12.14 -11.69 1.87
C HIS A 119 -12.42 -10.93 3.18
N HIS A 120 -11.47 -10.92 4.13
CA HIS A 120 -11.60 -10.09 5.33
C HIS A 120 -11.35 -8.60 5.06
N ASN A 121 -10.62 -8.26 3.99
CA ASN A 121 -10.57 -6.90 3.49
C ASN A 121 -11.83 -6.63 2.66
N PRO A 122 -12.69 -5.66 3.03
CA PRO A 122 -13.92 -5.37 2.29
C PRO A 122 -13.68 -4.90 0.85
N TYR A 123 -12.45 -4.46 0.52
CA TYR A 123 -12.07 -4.05 -0.82
C TYR A 123 -11.18 -5.07 -1.53
N PHE A 124 -11.04 -6.28 -1.00
CA PHE A 124 -10.47 -7.39 -1.74
C PHE A 124 -11.56 -8.11 -2.51
N TYR A 125 -11.43 -8.12 -3.83
CA TYR A 125 -12.38 -8.76 -4.73
C TYR A 125 -11.74 -9.97 -5.40
N GLN A 126 -12.54 -11.01 -5.59
CA GLN A 126 -12.17 -12.22 -6.33
C GLN A 126 -13.23 -12.53 -7.37
N GLY A 127 -12.80 -12.60 -8.63
CA GLY A 127 -13.62 -12.87 -9.79
C GLY A 127 -13.02 -13.94 -10.69
N THR A 128 -13.64 -14.11 -11.84
CA THR A 128 -13.27 -15.08 -12.87
C THR A 128 -12.01 -14.68 -13.64
N CYS A 129 -11.70 -13.38 -13.74
CA CYS A 129 -10.50 -12.89 -14.43
C CYS A 129 -9.36 -12.51 -13.49
N ALA A 130 -9.66 -11.95 -12.32
CA ALA A 130 -8.64 -11.47 -11.38
C ALA A 130 -9.10 -11.54 -9.92
N SER A 131 -8.12 -11.52 -9.02
CA SER A 131 -8.33 -11.23 -7.59
C SER A 131 -7.33 -10.17 -7.14
N GLY A 132 -7.76 -9.25 -6.28
CA GLY A 132 -6.91 -8.15 -5.83
C GLY A 132 -7.67 -7.08 -5.05
N ILE A 133 -6.94 -6.05 -4.66
CA ILE A 133 -7.46 -4.93 -3.87
C ILE A 133 -7.98 -3.83 -4.79
N GLY A 134 -9.16 -3.31 -4.47
CA GLY A 134 -9.78 -2.14 -5.07
C GLY A 134 -9.74 -0.91 -4.15
N SER A 135 -10.74 -0.06 -4.29
CA SER A 135 -10.91 1.14 -3.47
C SER A 135 -12.40 1.51 -3.40
N PRO A 136 -12.90 2.12 -2.30
CA PRO A 136 -14.21 2.77 -2.28
C PRO A 136 -14.34 3.91 -3.31
N HIS A 137 -13.21 4.41 -3.84
CA HIS A 137 -13.18 5.43 -4.88
C HIS A 137 -13.75 4.94 -6.24
N THR A 138 -13.66 3.63 -6.48
CA THR A 138 -14.13 2.98 -7.70
C THR A 138 -15.40 2.14 -7.44
N PRO A 139 -16.15 1.76 -8.48
CA PRO A 139 -17.30 0.86 -8.32
C PRO A 139 -16.94 -0.44 -7.58
N GLU A 140 -17.94 -1.04 -6.95
CA GLU A 140 -17.80 -2.37 -6.33
C GLU A 140 -17.29 -3.39 -7.36
N ASN A 141 -16.49 -4.37 -6.91
CA ASN A 141 -15.86 -5.41 -7.73
C ASN A 141 -14.74 -4.93 -8.67
N TYR A 142 -14.29 -3.68 -8.57
CA TYR A 142 -13.15 -3.18 -9.33
C TYR A 142 -11.83 -3.40 -8.58
N ILE A 143 -10.84 -3.96 -9.27
CA ILE A 143 -9.47 -4.19 -8.79
C ILE A 143 -8.54 -3.21 -9.49
N TRP A 144 -7.53 -2.71 -8.78
CA TRP A 144 -6.62 -1.70 -9.33
C TRP A 144 -5.31 -2.30 -9.83
N HIS A 145 -4.82 -1.86 -11.00
CA HIS A 145 -3.51 -2.28 -11.50
C HIS A 145 -2.36 -1.81 -10.61
N ILE A 146 -2.53 -0.70 -9.88
CA ILE A 146 -1.57 -0.25 -8.87
C ILE A 146 -1.42 -1.29 -7.75
N ALA A 147 -2.54 -1.83 -7.24
CA ALA A 147 -2.50 -2.84 -6.19
C ALA A 147 -1.84 -4.14 -6.67
N LEU A 148 -2.11 -4.59 -7.89
CA LEU A 148 -1.44 -5.75 -8.49
C LEU A 148 0.06 -5.52 -8.65
N SER A 149 0.45 -4.34 -9.14
CA SER A 149 1.86 -3.97 -9.28
C SER A 149 2.56 -3.97 -7.92
N MET A 150 1.91 -3.40 -6.91
CA MET A 150 2.43 -3.33 -5.54
C MET A 150 2.51 -4.72 -4.90
N GLN A 151 1.53 -5.60 -5.14
CA GLN A 151 1.55 -6.98 -4.67
C GLN A 151 2.78 -7.72 -5.18
N GLY A 152 3.10 -7.56 -6.48
CA GLY A 152 4.31 -8.13 -7.09
C GLY A 152 5.60 -7.53 -6.52
N LEU A 153 5.66 -6.19 -6.39
CA LEU A 153 6.84 -5.49 -5.86
C LEU A 153 7.16 -5.88 -4.42
N THR A 154 6.14 -6.22 -3.64
CA THR A 154 6.24 -6.58 -2.22
C THR A 154 6.16 -8.08 -1.95
N GLY A 155 6.08 -8.88 -3.02
CA GLY A 155 5.99 -10.33 -3.02
C GLY A 155 7.30 -11.05 -3.32
N SER A 156 7.19 -12.35 -3.59
CA SER A 156 8.27 -13.18 -4.13
C SER A 156 8.49 -12.88 -5.62
N LYS A 157 9.58 -13.41 -6.20
CA LYS A 157 9.85 -13.25 -7.63
C LYS A 157 8.83 -13.99 -8.50
N GLU A 158 8.30 -15.10 -8.00
CA GLU A 158 7.26 -15.88 -8.65
C GLU A 158 5.94 -15.10 -8.66
N GLU A 159 5.54 -14.55 -7.51
CA GLU A 159 4.36 -13.70 -7.40
C GLU A 159 4.48 -12.44 -8.27
N ALA A 160 5.67 -11.84 -8.35
CA ALA A 160 5.92 -10.72 -9.24
C ALA A 160 5.61 -11.04 -10.71
N LYS A 161 6.01 -12.24 -11.19
CA LYS A 161 5.71 -12.69 -12.56
C LYS A 161 4.22 -12.96 -12.76
N GLU A 162 3.58 -13.58 -11.76
CA GLU A 162 2.13 -13.82 -11.79
C GLU A 162 1.34 -12.51 -11.90
N MET A 163 1.73 -11.48 -11.14
CA MET A 163 1.10 -10.16 -11.21
C MET A 163 1.35 -9.48 -12.56
N ILE A 164 2.56 -9.61 -13.13
CA ILE A 164 2.85 -9.10 -14.49
C ILE A 164 1.94 -9.77 -15.52
N ASP A 165 1.82 -11.10 -15.50
CA ASP A 165 0.97 -11.85 -16.41
C ASP A 165 -0.51 -11.49 -16.24
N LEU A 166 -0.94 -11.26 -14.99
CA LEU A 166 -2.31 -10.85 -14.69
C LEU A 166 -2.61 -9.47 -15.29
N ILE A 167 -1.74 -8.48 -15.04
CA ILE A 167 -1.89 -7.11 -15.58
C ILE A 167 -1.93 -7.13 -17.12
N LEU A 168 -1.08 -7.93 -17.76
CA LEU A 168 -1.08 -8.08 -19.23
C LEU A 168 -2.38 -8.69 -19.77
N LYS A 169 -3.07 -9.54 -18.99
CA LYS A 169 -4.37 -10.13 -19.36
C LYS A 169 -5.56 -9.21 -19.06
N THR A 170 -5.42 -8.24 -18.15
CA THR A 170 -6.52 -7.37 -17.70
C THR A 170 -6.44 -5.94 -18.23
N ASN A 171 -5.49 -5.63 -19.12
CA ASN A 171 -5.29 -4.30 -19.71
C ASN A 171 -6.19 -3.95 -20.91
N ASN A 172 -7.26 -4.73 -21.14
CA ASN A 172 -8.18 -4.58 -22.29
C ASN A 172 -7.51 -4.53 -23.68
N ASN A 173 -6.32 -5.12 -23.85
CA ASN A 173 -5.49 -5.06 -25.07
C ASN A 173 -5.07 -3.64 -25.50
N GLU A 174 -5.08 -2.67 -24.58
CA GLU A 174 -4.71 -1.27 -24.87
C GLU A 174 -3.22 -1.01 -24.64
N GLY A 175 -2.50 -1.95 -24.02
CA GLY A 175 -1.08 -1.81 -23.70
C GLY A 175 -0.80 -0.80 -22.58
N LEU A 176 -1.83 -0.39 -21.83
CA LEU A 176 -1.76 0.56 -20.72
C LEU A 176 -2.41 -0.04 -19.46
N CYS A 177 -1.94 0.41 -18.29
CA CYS A 177 -2.59 0.16 -17.01
C CYS A 177 -3.67 1.22 -16.75
N HIS A 178 -4.83 0.75 -16.35
CA HIS A 178 -5.98 1.53 -15.88
C HIS A 178 -5.98 1.74 -14.37
N GLU A 179 -6.89 2.59 -13.87
CA GLU A 179 -7.09 2.79 -12.44
C GLU A 179 -7.69 1.55 -11.79
N GLY A 180 -8.97 1.27 -12.05
CA GLY A 180 -9.64 0.04 -11.65
C GLY A 180 -10.27 -0.67 -12.85
N PHE A 181 -10.41 -1.99 -12.79
CA PHE A 181 -11.13 -2.81 -13.76
C PHE A 181 -12.00 -3.85 -13.05
N ASN A 182 -13.13 -4.20 -13.65
CA ASN A 182 -14.05 -5.20 -13.10
C ASN A 182 -13.37 -6.58 -13.05
N LYS A 183 -13.40 -7.22 -11.88
CA LYS A 183 -12.80 -8.54 -11.60
C LYS A 183 -13.25 -9.68 -12.53
N ASP A 184 -14.45 -9.56 -13.12
CA ASP A 184 -15.07 -10.54 -14.02
C ASP A 184 -15.07 -10.10 -15.49
N GLN A 185 -14.89 -8.80 -15.75
CA GLN A 185 -14.97 -8.23 -17.09
C GLN A 185 -13.97 -7.06 -17.26
N PRO A 186 -12.67 -7.32 -17.50
CA PRO A 186 -11.64 -6.27 -17.54
C PRO A 186 -11.82 -5.19 -18.61
N SER A 187 -12.70 -5.40 -19.60
CA SER A 187 -13.10 -4.36 -20.55
C SER A 187 -13.91 -3.23 -19.90
N GLU A 188 -14.46 -3.46 -18.70
CA GLU A 188 -15.06 -2.43 -17.86
C GLU A 188 -14.00 -1.88 -16.91
N TYR A 189 -13.47 -0.70 -17.22
CA TYR A 189 -12.39 -0.08 -16.46
C TYR A 189 -12.57 1.43 -16.32
N THR A 190 -11.84 2.04 -15.39
CA THR A 190 -11.77 3.49 -15.18
C THR A 190 -10.41 4.04 -15.57
N ARG A 191 -10.40 5.29 -16.04
CA ARG A 191 -9.21 6.03 -16.49
C ARG A 191 -8.41 5.30 -17.58
N PRO A 192 -8.75 5.49 -18.87
CA PRO A 192 -8.01 4.87 -19.98
C PRO A 192 -6.53 5.25 -19.97
N TRP A 193 -6.18 6.43 -19.45
CA TRP A 193 -4.82 6.95 -19.41
C TRP A 193 -4.44 7.32 -17.98
N PHE A 194 -3.65 6.46 -17.32
CA PHE A 194 -3.18 6.70 -15.96
C PHE A 194 -1.66 6.48 -15.84
N ALA A 195 -0.91 7.57 -15.98
CA ALA A 195 0.55 7.53 -16.03
C ALA A 195 1.19 6.88 -14.79
N TRP A 196 0.64 7.11 -13.59
CA TRP A 196 1.17 6.49 -12.37
C TRP A 196 1.05 4.97 -12.39
N ALA A 197 -0.12 4.43 -12.76
CA ALA A 197 -0.29 2.98 -12.90
C ALA A 197 0.67 2.38 -13.93
N ASN A 198 0.87 3.07 -15.08
CA ASN A 198 1.85 2.67 -16.09
C ASN A 198 3.28 2.65 -15.54
N SER A 199 3.69 3.69 -14.82
CA SER A 199 5.03 3.80 -14.25
C SER A 199 5.30 2.72 -13.20
N LEU A 200 4.32 2.42 -12.34
CA LEU A 200 4.48 1.40 -11.30
C LEU A 200 4.55 -0.02 -11.89
N PHE A 201 3.78 -0.30 -12.94
CA PHE A 201 3.90 -1.56 -13.68
C PHE A 201 5.26 -1.68 -14.36
N ALA A 202 5.75 -0.62 -14.98
CA ALA A 202 7.10 -0.61 -15.57
C ALA A 202 8.19 -0.85 -14.52
N GLU A 203 8.03 -0.30 -13.31
CA GLU A 203 8.92 -0.58 -12.19
C GLU A 203 8.87 -2.05 -11.78
N LEU A 204 7.68 -2.66 -11.65
CA LEU A 204 7.54 -4.08 -11.35
C LEU A 204 8.27 -4.95 -12.39
N VAL A 205 8.08 -4.68 -13.67
CA VAL A 205 8.78 -5.39 -14.76
C VAL A 205 10.30 -5.19 -14.66
N TYR A 206 10.75 -3.96 -14.41
CA TYR A 206 12.16 -3.64 -14.26
C TYR A 206 12.81 -4.41 -13.10
N GLN A 207 12.21 -4.35 -11.90
CA GLN A 207 12.70 -5.04 -10.71
C GLN A 207 12.68 -6.56 -10.87
N THR A 208 11.72 -7.10 -11.61
CA THR A 208 11.59 -8.56 -11.78
C THR A 208 12.62 -9.15 -12.75
N TYR A 209 12.89 -8.45 -13.86
CA TYR A 209 13.66 -9.00 -14.98
C TYR A 209 15.03 -8.37 -15.20
N PHE A 210 15.26 -7.14 -14.72
CA PHE A 210 16.46 -6.36 -15.07
C PHE A 210 17.36 -6.05 -13.87
N VAL A 211 16.82 -6.07 -12.66
CA VAL A 211 17.62 -5.98 -11.42
C VAL A 211 18.07 -7.39 -11.03
N LYS A 212 19.37 -7.52 -10.72
CA LYS A 212 20.01 -8.80 -10.34
C LYS A 212 19.74 -9.17 -8.90
#